data_AF-A0A7K2MNZ0-F1
#
_entry.id   AF-A0A7K2MNZ0-F1
#
_cell.length_a   1.000
_cell.length_b   1.000
_cell.length_c   1.000
_cell.angle_alpha   90.00
_cell.angle_beta   90.00
_cell.angle_gamma   90.00
#
_symmetry.space_group_name_H-M   'P 1'
#
loop_
_entity.id
_entity.type
_entity.pdbx_description
1 polymer ?
#
loop_
_entity_poly.entity_id
_entity_poly.type
_entity_poly.pdbx_seq_one_letter_code
_entity_poly.pdbx_strand_id
1 'polypeptide(L)'
;CRGAAALFEERRLTALEDLVSALFLLGGEAKAIAMLQQLVAQYPLRERFCELLMVGLYRVGRQGDALESYHLARKRLDEELGVQPGALLRRRHAEILAQDPVLKVPSTLRREPQPPADSGLLTA
;
A
#
# COMPACT_ATOMS: atom_id res chain seq x y z
N CYS A 1 -14.66 23.75 -6.97
CA CYS A 1 -14.82 22.62 -6.02
C CYS A 1 -14.17 21.29 -6.45
N ARG A 2 -13.81 21.05 -7.72
CA ARG A 2 -13.16 19.77 -8.15
C ARG A 2 -11.79 19.49 -7.53
N GLY A 3 -10.94 20.52 -7.36
CA GLY A 3 -9.61 20.35 -6.76
C GLY A 3 -9.63 19.97 -5.28
N ALA A 4 -10.55 20.57 -4.50
CA ALA A 4 -10.73 20.21 -3.09
C ALA A 4 -11.19 18.75 -2.92
N ALA A 5 -12.10 18.27 -3.78
CA ALA A 5 -12.56 16.89 -3.75
C ALA A 5 -11.42 15.88 -4.02
N ALA A 6 -10.57 16.14 -5.01
CA ALA A 6 -9.42 15.29 -5.31
C ALA A 6 -8.40 15.26 -4.16
N LEU A 7 -8.15 16.41 -3.52
CA LEU A 7 -7.26 16.49 -2.36
C LEU A 7 -7.80 15.68 -1.16
N PHE A 8 -9.09 15.80 -0.86
CA PHE A 8 -9.68 15.04 0.24
C PHE A 8 -9.69 13.55 -0.03
N GLU A 9 -9.91 13.14 -1.28
CA GLU A 9 -9.82 11.72 -1.65
C GLU A 9 -8.40 11.19 -1.49
N GLU A 10 -7.38 11.94 -1.93
CA GLU A 10 -5.99 11.52 -1.75
C GLU A 10 -5.61 11.40 -0.26
N ARG A 11 -6.04 12.37 0.57
CA ARG A 11 -5.87 12.30 2.03
C ARG A 11 -6.58 11.10 2.64
N ARG A 12 -7.79 10.78 2.16
CA ARG A 12 -8.56 9.62 2.64
C ARG A 12 -7.86 8.31 2.30
N LEU A 13 -7.38 8.16 1.06
CA LEU A 13 -6.66 6.97 0.63
C LEU A 13 -5.35 6.79 1.41
N THR A 14 -4.63 7.89 1.63
CA THR A 14 -3.45 7.91 2.50
C THR A 14 -3.79 7.46 3.94
N ALA A 15 -4.89 7.97 4.52
CA ALA A 15 -5.30 7.58 5.86
C ALA A 15 -5.68 6.08 5.96
N LEU A 16 -6.17 5.49 4.87
CA LEU A 16 -6.42 4.06 4.79
C LEU A 16 -5.11 3.24 4.79
N GLU A 17 -4.08 3.72 4.10
CA GLU A 17 -2.74 3.11 4.14
C GLU A 17 -2.15 3.14 5.56
N ASP A 18 -2.30 4.26 6.26
CA ASP A 18 -1.84 4.44 7.64
C ASP A 18 -2.62 3.54 8.60
N LEU A 19 -3.95 3.43 8.43
CA LEU A 19 -4.81 2.54 9.23
C LEU A 19 -4.40 1.07 9.09
N VAL A 20 -4.20 0.61 7.86
CA VAL A 20 -3.76 -0.77 7.60
C VAL A 20 -2.38 -1.03 8.22
N SER A 21 -1.47 -0.06 8.09
CA SER A 21 -0.14 -0.15 8.70
C SER A 21 -0.25 -0.29 10.22
N ALA A 22 -1.10 0.51 10.86
CA ALA A 22 -1.37 0.40 12.30
C ALA A 22 -1.99 -0.96 12.68
N LEU A 23 -2.91 -1.50 11.87
CA LEU A 23 -3.48 -2.84 12.11
C LEU A 23 -2.40 -3.93 12.10
N PHE A 24 -1.43 -3.88 11.18
CA PHE A 24 -0.32 -4.84 11.20
C PHE A 24 0.57 -4.70 12.44
N LEU A 25 0.75 -3.49 12.98
CA LEU A 25 1.52 -3.28 14.21
C LEU A 25 0.82 -3.83 15.46
N LEU A 26 -0.50 -3.86 15.44
CA LEU A 26 -1.33 -4.33 16.54
C LEU A 26 -1.63 -5.85 16.48
N GLY A 27 -1.01 -6.60 15.57
CA GLY A 27 -1.31 -8.03 15.36
C GLY A 27 -2.69 -8.28 14.76
N GLY A 28 -3.20 -7.33 13.98
CA GLY A 28 -4.50 -7.37 13.31
C GLY A 28 -4.41 -7.86 11.86
N GLU A 29 -3.54 -8.83 11.55
CA GLU A 29 -3.24 -9.25 10.17
C GLU A 29 -4.50 -9.66 9.40
N ALA A 30 -5.39 -10.45 10.01
CA ALA A 30 -6.60 -10.92 9.35
C ALA A 30 -7.52 -9.76 8.93
N LYS A 31 -7.69 -8.77 9.82
CA LYS A 31 -8.51 -7.58 9.55
C LYS A 31 -7.85 -6.69 8.49
N ALA A 32 -6.54 -6.50 8.59
CA ALA A 32 -5.76 -5.72 7.63
C ALA A 32 -5.83 -6.33 6.21
N ILE A 33 -5.64 -7.65 6.09
CA ILE A 33 -5.71 -8.37 4.81
C ILE A 33 -7.11 -8.26 4.20
N ALA A 34 -8.17 -8.52 4.98
CA ALA A 34 -9.55 -8.42 4.49
C ALA A 34 -9.86 -7.01 3.97
N MET A 35 -9.43 -5.98 4.71
CA MET A 35 -9.59 -4.58 4.29
C MET A 35 -8.82 -4.28 3.00
N LEU A 36 -7.57 -4.74 2.90
CA LEU A 36 -6.73 -4.54 1.72
C LEU A 36 -7.27 -5.23 0.47
N GLN A 37 -7.86 -6.43 0.60
CA GLN A 37 -8.51 -7.09 -0.53
C GLN A 37 -9.64 -6.24 -1.11
N GLN A 38 -10.45 -5.60 -0.25
CA GLN A 38 -11.49 -4.67 -0.69
C GLN A 38 -10.90 -3.42 -1.33
N LEU A 39 -9.85 -2.84 -0.73
CA LEU A 39 -9.19 -1.64 -1.26
C LEU A 39 -8.50 -1.88 -2.60
N VAL A 40 -7.86 -3.03 -2.81
CA VAL A 40 -7.26 -3.40 -4.10
C VAL A 40 -8.33 -3.59 -5.17
N ALA A 41 -9.47 -4.18 -4.83
CA ALA A 41 -10.59 -4.30 -5.77
C ALA A 41 -11.19 -2.93 -6.14
N GLN A 42 -11.23 -1.99 -5.19
CA GLN A 42 -11.79 -0.65 -5.41
C GLN A 42 -10.80 0.32 -6.08
N TYR A 43 -9.51 0.19 -5.80
CA TYR A 43 -8.43 1.07 -6.28
C TYR A 43 -7.30 0.24 -6.90
N PRO A 44 -7.56 -0.47 -8.01
CA PRO A 44 -6.62 -1.44 -8.56
C PRO A 44 -5.31 -0.83 -9.08
N LEU A 45 -5.32 0.45 -9.48
CA LEU A 45 -4.13 1.18 -9.92
C LEU A 45 -3.30 1.75 -8.76
N ARG A 46 -3.77 1.67 -7.51
CA ARG A 46 -3.05 2.16 -6.34
C ARG A 46 -2.11 1.07 -5.82
N GLU A 47 -0.93 1.01 -6.43
CA GLU A 47 0.11 -0.01 -6.17
C GLU A 47 0.39 -0.20 -4.69
N ARG A 48 0.32 0.86 -3.88
CA ARG A 48 0.57 0.82 -2.44
C ARG A 48 -0.34 -0.15 -1.69
N PHE A 49 -1.61 -0.29 -2.08
CA PHE A 49 -2.50 -1.28 -1.47
C PHE A 49 -2.10 -2.71 -1.86
N CYS A 50 -1.70 -2.92 -3.11
CA CYS A 50 -1.17 -4.22 -3.55
C CYS A 50 0.09 -4.58 -2.76
N GLU A 51 1.04 -3.66 -2.60
CA GLU A 51 2.25 -3.87 -1.80
C GLU A 51 1.94 -4.32 -0.37
N LEU A 52 1.04 -3.60 0.32
CA LEU A 52 0.65 -3.92 1.69
C LEU A 52 -0.06 -5.27 1.77
N LEU A 53 -0.87 -5.62 0.78
CA LEU A 53 -1.55 -6.91 0.70
C LEU A 53 -0.55 -8.05 0.52
N MET A 54 0.41 -7.89 -0.39
CA MET A 54 1.48 -8.85 -0.63
C MET A 54 2.27 -9.14 0.66
N VAL A 55 2.67 -8.09 1.38
CA VAL A 55 3.41 -8.23 2.64
C VAL A 55 2.56 -8.91 3.72
N GLY A 56 1.29 -8.51 3.86
CA GLY A 56 0.37 -9.10 4.82
C GLY A 56 0.15 -10.60 4.58
N LEU A 57 -0.16 -10.97 3.34
CA LEU A 57 -0.34 -12.37 2.93
C LEU A 57 0.92 -13.20 3.14
N TYR A 58 2.08 -12.67 2.79
CA TYR A 58 3.36 -13.34 3.02
C TYR A 58 3.61 -13.62 4.51
N ARG A 59 3.37 -12.64 5.39
CA ARG A 59 3.58 -12.77 6.84
C ARG A 59 2.75 -13.88 7.48
N VAL A 60 1.53 -14.08 6.99
CA VAL A 60 0.63 -15.14 7.48
C VAL A 60 0.85 -16.48 6.75
N GLY A 61 1.95 -16.63 6.00
CA GLY A 61 2.32 -17.88 5.32
C GLY A 61 1.66 -18.10 3.97
N ARG A 62 0.92 -17.12 3.45
CA ARG A 62 0.19 -17.20 2.17
C ARG A 62 1.02 -16.63 1.01
N GLN A 63 2.22 -17.16 0.80
CA GLN A 63 3.15 -16.67 -0.23
C GLN A 63 2.56 -16.74 -1.65
N GLY A 64 1.84 -17.82 -2.00
CA GLY A 64 1.22 -17.97 -3.31
C GLY A 64 0.23 -16.85 -3.62
N ASP A 65 -0.64 -16.52 -2.65
CA ASP A 65 -1.62 -15.44 -2.79
C ASP A 65 -0.96 -14.05 -2.88
N ALA A 66 0.18 -13.88 -2.20
CA ALA A 66 0.97 -12.66 -2.31
C ALA A 66 1.55 -12.49 -3.72
N LEU A 67 2.10 -13.55 -4.32
CA LEU A 67 2.62 -13.50 -5.70
C LEU A 67 1.49 -13.33 -6.73
N GLU A 68 0.35 -13.98 -6.52
CA GLU A 68 -0.83 -13.79 -7.39
C GLU A 68 -1.30 -12.33 -7.38
N SER A 69 -1.32 -11.69 -6.20
CA SER A 69 -1.68 -10.27 -6.07
C SER A 69 -0.78 -9.35 -6.92
N TYR A 70 0.52 -9.65 -7.00
CA TYR A 70 1.46 -8.93 -7.87
C TYR A 70 1.15 -9.15 -9.36
N HIS A 71 0.89 -10.39 -9.76
CA HIS A 71 0.59 -10.72 -11.15
C HIS A 71 -0.69 -10.04 -11.64
N LEU A 72 -1.74 -10.02 -10.81
CA LEU A 72 -2.97 -9.30 -11.09
C LEU A 72 -2.74 -7.78 -11.22
N ALA A 73 -2.00 -7.17 -10.30
CA ALA A 73 -1.67 -5.75 -10.37
C ALA A 73 -0.84 -5.41 -11.62
N ARG A 74 0.17 -6.21 -11.94
CA ARG A 74 0.98 -6.06 -13.15
C ARG A 74 0.14 -6.12 -14.41
N LYS A 75 -0.72 -7.13 -14.52
CA LYS A 75 -1.62 -7.30 -15.66
C LYS A 75 -2.52 -6.07 -15.80
N ARG A 76 -3.08 -5.58 -14.69
CA ARG A 76 -3.98 -4.43 -14.71
C ARG A 76 -3.30 -3.11 -15.11
N LEU A 77 -2.09 -2.86 -14.61
CA LEU A 77 -1.30 -1.69 -14.98
C LEU A 77 -0.92 -1.69 -16.47
N ASP A 78 -0.58 -2.87 -16.98
CA ASP A 78 -0.26 -3.06 -18.40
C ASP A 78 -1.51 -2.85 -19.28
N GLU A 79 -2.64 -3.44 -18.89
CA GLU A 79 -3.92 -3.34 -19.63
C GLU A 79 -4.53 -1.94 -19.61
N GLU A 80 -4.51 -1.23 -18.47
CA GLU A 80 -5.16 0.08 -18.35
C GLU A 80 -4.25 1.26 -18.72
N LEU A 81 -2.95 1.16 -18.42
CA LEU A 81 -2.01 2.29 -18.57
C LEU A 81 -0.85 1.99 -19.53
N GLY A 82 -0.65 0.73 -19.94
CA GLY A 82 0.51 0.33 -20.75
C GLY A 82 1.84 0.45 -19.99
N VAL A 83 1.80 0.40 -18.66
CA VAL A 83 3.00 0.57 -17.81
C VAL A 83 3.30 -0.67 -17.01
N GLN A 84 4.59 -0.83 -16.66
CA GLN A 84 5.02 -1.86 -15.74
C GLN A 84 4.87 -1.40 -14.27
N PRO A 85 4.72 -2.32 -13.31
CA PRO A 85 4.73 -2.04 -11.87
C PRO A 85 5.86 -1.11 -11.44
N GLY A 86 5.60 -0.19 -10.53
CA GLY A 86 6.58 0.70 -9.93
C GLY A 86 7.70 -0.03 -9.19
N ALA A 87 8.79 0.69 -8.91
CA ALA A 87 10.00 0.10 -8.33
C ALA A 87 9.76 -0.56 -6.96
N LEU A 88 8.88 0.02 -6.14
CA LEU A 88 8.59 -0.50 -4.81
C LEU A 88 7.79 -1.81 -4.87
N LEU A 89 6.78 -1.90 -5.74
CA LEU A 89 6.02 -3.14 -5.96
C LEU A 89 6.90 -4.27 -6.51
N ARG A 90 7.76 -3.98 -7.50
CA ARG A 90 8.75 -4.95 -8.01
C ARG A 90 9.74 -5.41 -6.94
N ARG A 91 10.17 -4.49 -6.07
CA ARG A 91 11.07 -4.81 -4.94
C ARG A 91 10.39 -5.77 -3.96
N ARG A 92 9.12 -5.53 -3.60
CA ARG A 92 8.36 -6.43 -2.72
C ARG A 92 8.20 -7.83 -3.32
N HIS A 93 7.92 -7.91 -4.62
CA HIS A 93 7.87 -9.18 -5.33
C HIS A 93 9.21 -9.94 -5.23
N ALA A 94 10.34 -9.26 -5.47
CA ALA A 94 11.67 -9.86 -5.35
C ALA A 94 11.99 -10.31 -3.90
N GLU A 95 11.68 -9.49 -2.90
CA GLU A 95 11.86 -9.83 -1.48
C GLU A 95 11.02 -11.06 -1.08
N ILE A 96 9.80 -11.21 -1.60
CA ILE A 96 8.94 -12.38 -1.34
C ILE A 96 9.51 -13.64 -2.00
N LEU A 97 9.97 -13.55 -3.26
CA LEU A 97 10.61 -14.68 -3.94
C LEU A 97 11.88 -15.14 -3.22
N ALA A 98 12.66 -14.20 -2.68
CA ALA A 98 13.86 -14.49 -1.91
C ALA A 98 13.58 -14.93 -0.47
N GLN A 99 12.33 -14.94 -0.02
CA GLN A 99 11.93 -15.17 1.38
C GLN A 99 12.68 -14.26 2.36
N ASP A 100 12.88 -13.01 1.96
CA ASP A 100 13.73 -12.07 2.68
C ASP A 100 13.18 -11.78 4.09
N PRO A 101 13.97 -11.97 5.16
CA PRO A 101 13.55 -11.67 6.53
C PRO A 101 13.15 -10.20 6.75
N VAL A 102 13.56 -9.26 5.88
CA VAL A 102 13.14 -7.86 5.92
C VAL A 102 11.61 -7.70 5.90
N LEU A 103 10.90 -8.65 5.30
CA LEU A 103 9.44 -8.64 5.20
C LEU A 103 8.76 -9.03 6.52
N LYS A 104 9.45 -9.74 7.41
CA LYS A 104 8.90 -10.19 8.70
C LYS A 104 8.93 -9.09 9.76
N VAL A 105 9.76 -8.07 9.58
CA VAL A 105 9.81 -6.92 10.49
C VAL A 105 8.69 -5.94 10.12
N PRO A 106 7.77 -5.59 11.04
CA PRO A 106 6.84 -4.51 10.80
C PRO A 106 7.61 -3.23 10.46
N SER A 107 7.51 -2.77 9.21
CA SER A 107 8.16 -1.53 8.77
C SER A 107 7.38 -0.36 9.36
N THR A 108 7.70 -0.01 10.60
CA THR A 108 7.02 1.04 11.36
C THR A 108 7.26 2.45 10.82
N LEU A 109 8.31 2.70 10.01
CA LEU A 109 8.81 4.07 9.82
C LEU A 109 9.48 4.30 8.46
N ARG A 110 8.73 4.27 7.36
CA ARG A 110 9.25 4.83 6.09
C ARG A 110 8.39 5.96 5.51
N ARG A 111 7.63 6.62 6.37
CA ARG A 111 7.11 7.96 6.12
C ARG A 111 7.63 8.84 7.25
N GLU A 112 8.59 9.71 6.95
CA GLU A 112 8.79 10.88 7.79
C GLU A 112 7.45 11.62 7.86
N PRO A 113 6.99 12.05 9.05
CA PRO A 113 5.76 12.82 9.16
C PRO A 113 5.97 14.11 8.38
N GLN A 114 5.32 14.21 7.21
CA GLN A 114 5.32 15.45 6.45
C GLN A 114 4.52 16.46 7.28
N PRO A 115 5.16 17.54 7.77
CA PRO A 115 4.48 18.50 8.63
C PRO A 115 3.25 19.06 7.90
N PRO A 116 2.15 19.36 8.62
CA PRO A 116 0.96 19.92 8.01
C PRO A 116 1.33 21.17 7.23
N ALA A 117 0.94 21.22 5.95
CA ALA A 117 1.27 22.26 4.98
C ALA A 117 0.59 23.62 5.25
N ASP A 118 0.34 23.95 6.52
CA ASP A 118 -0.35 25.17 6.97
C ASP A 118 0.54 25.97 7.96
N SER A 119 1.83 26.16 7.64
CA SER A 119 2.71 27.10 8.38
C SER A 119 3.03 28.38 7.60
N GLY A 120 2.11 28.82 6.73
CA GLY A 120 2.39 29.89 5.76
C GLY A 120 1.46 31.10 5.74
N LEU A 121 0.57 31.30 6.72
CA LEU A 121 -0.33 32.47 6.74
C LEU A 121 -0.52 33.03 8.16
N LEU A 122 0.53 33.62 8.75
CA LEU A 122 0.40 34.65 9.80
C LEU A 122 1.76 35.25 10.19
N THR A 123 2.28 36.15 9.35
CA THR A 123 3.21 37.27 9.66
C THR A 123 3.52 37.94 8.31
N ALA A 124 3.32 39.22 8.04
CA ALA A 124 3.10 40.42 8.85
C ALA A 124 2.17 41.40 8.11
#